data_AF-W6YVI5-F1
#
_entry.id   AF-W6YVI5-F1
#
_cell.length_a   1.000
_cell.length_b   1.000
_cell.length_c   1.000
_cell.angle_alpha   90.00
_cell.angle_beta   90.00
_cell.angle_gamma   90.00
#
_symmetry.space_group_name_H-M   'P 1'
#
loop_
_entity.id
_entity.type
_entity.pdbx_description
1 polymer ?
#
loop_
_entity_poly.entity_id
_entity_poly.type
_entity_poly.pdbx_seq_one_letter_code
_entity_poly.pdbx_strand_id
1 'polypeptide(L)'
;MGNVVSTFNHIDRTGPEYFRLFPPVLQTQNRHLLKGGPLAIYNAPFLIAFQGLFLQLVFWGIYAGLVGFSMKRMMDLHYLCLTFTVTFLLLSIHFLSDLELNSSKLIFFTQHVGIEYLIAVRVLLPSSFVRRWIGYIFFVVWLLMVGATCVIVSNHAVYFAIAMASLSDTLISVCGLVLIGRKLKQKKATQLTGHKLTVEAISGLGFLIHGLSALPNTVAVVLILKTQDPSYYFGMVWTAIAMAGLFSAGLQVPVAAMYFENISCCCRRRRQTLPGDVGWEESEHHKEMVTLERGKTDLGRGNDSETSEQSQMPRNHVYAAFHLPLGIVSSYPQR
;
A
#
# COMPACT_ATOMS: atom_id res chain seq x y z
N MET A 1 -5.97 -10.53 -24.45
CA MET A 1 -4.65 -10.69 -25.11
C MET A 1 -4.88 -11.38 -26.44
N GLY A 2 -4.59 -10.70 -27.56
CA GLY A 2 -4.59 -11.34 -28.87
C GLY A 2 -3.67 -12.56 -28.84
N ASN A 3 -4.16 -13.66 -29.36
CA ASN A 3 -3.51 -14.96 -29.36
C ASN A 3 -2.10 -14.80 -29.95
N VAL A 4 -1.05 -14.72 -29.12
CA VAL A 4 0.36 -14.71 -29.60
C VAL A 4 0.64 -15.99 -30.40
N VAL A 5 -0.20 -17.01 -30.25
CA VAL A 5 -0.24 -18.23 -31.06
C VAL A 5 -0.59 -17.95 -32.54
N SER A 6 -1.35 -16.91 -32.88
CA SER A 6 -1.76 -16.67 -34.28
C SER A 6 -0.70 -15.97 -35.11
N THR A 7 0.22 -15.21 -34.51
CA THR A 7 1.27 -14.48 -35.24
C THR A 7 2.42 -15.39 -35.69
N PHE A 8 2.54 -16.59 -35.11
CA PHE A 8 3.58 -17.57 -35.49
C PHE A 8 3.13 -18.57 -36.57
N ASN A 9 1.87 -18.51 -37.02
CA ASN A 9 1.36 -19.40 -38.07
C ASN A 9 1.87 -19.06 -39.48
N HIS A 10 2.54 -17.91 -39.66
CA HIS A 10 3.09 -17.47 -40.95
C HIS A 10 4.60 -17.68 -41.11
N ILE A 11 5.31 -18.15 -40.09
CA ILE A 11 6.73 -18.47 -40.23
C ILE A 11 6.85 -19.88 -40.80
N ASP A 12 7.42 -19.96 -42.01
CA ASP A 12 7.75 -21.23 -42.64
C ASP A 12 8.70 -22.02 -41.73
N ARG A 13 8.18 -23.12 -41.17
CA ARG A 13 8.86 -23.98 -40.19
C ARG A 13 10.06 -24.72 -40.79
N THR A 14 10.29 -24.59 -42.08
CA THR A 14 11.40 -25.21 -42.81
C THR A 14 12.46 -24.20 -43.25
N GLY A 15 12.20 -22.90 -43.08
CA GLY A 15 13.10 -21.84 -43.51
C GLY A 15 14.32 -21.64 -42.60
N PRO A 16 15.46 -21.18 -43.15
CA PRO A 16 16.68 -20.91 -42.37
C PRO A 16 16.49 -19.84 -41.29
N GLU A 17 15.48 -18.97 -41.42
CA GLU A 17 15.12 -17.98 -40.39
C GLU A 17 14.48 -18.59 -39.15
N TYR A 18 13.72 -19.69 -39.30
CA TYR A 18 13.12 -20.42 -38.18
C TYR A 18 14.21 -21.05 -37.29
N PHE A 19 15.24 -21.65 -37.91
CA PHE A 19 16.37 -22.26 -37.21
C PHE A 19 17.37 -21.25 -36.61
N ARG A 20 17.34 -19.99 -37.07
CA ARG A 20 18.08 -18.89 -36.42
C ARG A 20 17.40 -18.40 -35.14
N LEU A 21 16.07 -18.40 -35.10
CA LEU A 21 15.26 -17.93 -33.98
C LEU A 21 15.02 -19.01 -32.91
N PHE A 22 15.00 -20.28 -33.32
CA PHE A 22 14.79 -21.43 -32.43
C PHE A 22 15.96 -22.42 -32.57
N PRO A 23 16.84 -22.56 -31.58
CA PRO A 23 17.96 -23.51 -31.63
C PRO A 23 17.44 -24.95 -31.80
N PRO A 24 18.27 -25.86 -32.38
CA PRO A 24 17.83 -27.19 -32.79
C PRO A 24 17.15 -27.93 -31.64
N VAL A 25 15.88 -28.30 -31.88
CA VAL A 25 15.05 -29.07 -30.96
C VAL A 25 15.81 -30.34 -30.56
N LEU A 26 16.05 -30.51 -29.25
CA LEU A 26 16.58 -31.74 -28.68
C LEU A 26 15.76 -32.94 -29.18
N GLN A 27 16.39 -33.84 -29.96
CA GLN A 27 15.71 -35.04 -30.45
C GLN A 27 15.33 -35.94 -29.26
N THR A 28 14.03 -36.14 -29.05
CA THR A 28 13.48 -36.99 -27.98
C THR A 28 12.73 -38.17 -28.58
N GLN A 29 12.93 -39.36 -28.02
CA GLN A 29 12.16 -40.56 -28.39
C GLN A 29 10.91 -40.73 -27.52
N ASN A 30 10.64 -39.81 -26.60
CA ASN A 30 9.47 -39.90 -25.72
C ASN A 30 8.18 -39.57 -26.48
N ARG A 31 7.32 -40.58 -26.64
CA ARG A 31 6.06 -40.51 -27.40
C ARG A 31 5.10 -39.44 -26.89
N HIS A 32 5.13 -39.09 -25.60
CA HIS A 32 4.30 -38.02 -25.03
C HIS A 32 4.80 -36.62 -25.45
N LEU A 33 6.12 -36.43 -25.50
CA LEU A 33 6.74 -35.17 -25.92
C LEU A 33 6.67 -34.95 -27.43
N LEU A 34 6.71 -36.03 -28.20
CA LEU A 34 6.49 -36.00 -29.64
C LEU A 34 5.04 -35.62 -30.00
N LYS A 35 4.06 -35.99 -29.15
CA LYS A 35 2.64 -35.72 -29.39
C LYS A 35 2.17 -34.36 -28.86
N GLY A 36 2.68 -33.90 -27.71
CA GLY A 36 2.27 -32.65 -27.08
C GLY A 36 3.34 -31.53 -27.10
N GLY A 37 4.46 -31.75 -27.78
CA GLY A 37 5.57 -30.79 -27.86
C GLY A 37 6.32 -30.61 -26.51
N PRO A 38 7.23 -29.62 -26.42
CA PRO A 38 7.99 -29.33 -25.20
C PRO A 38 7.12 -29.00 -23.98
N LEU A 39 5.88 -28.56 -24.19
CA LEU A 39 4.92 -28.25 -23.13
C LEU A 39 4.34 -29.51 -22.45
N ALA A 40 4.40 -30.68 -23.11
CA ALA A 40 3.97 -31.94 -22.51
C ALA A 40 4.89 -32.43 -21.37
N ILE A 41 6.06 -31.81 -21.19
CA ILE A 41 6.94 -32.03 -20.04
C ILE A 41 6.31 -31.44 -18.76
N TYR A 42 5.50 -30.40 -18.90
CA TYR A 42 4.96 -29.65 -17.78
C TYR A 42 3.50 -30.02 -17.52
N ASN A 43 3.21 -30.48 -16.31
CA ASN A 43 1.84 -30.68 -15.89
C ASN A 43 1.14 -29.31 -15.71
N ALA A 44 -0.14 -29.18 -16.08
CA ALA A 44 -0.88 -27.92 -16.00
C ALA A 44 -0.82 -27.25 -14.60
N PRO A 45 -0.93 -27.98 -13.47
CA PRO A 45 -0.73 -27.41 -12.13
C PRO A 45 0.67 -26.83 -11.91
N PHE A 46 1.72 -27.43 -12.49
CA PHE A 46 3.07 -26.90 -12.41
C PHE A 46 3.20 -25.56 -13.14
N LEU A 47 2.64 -25.45 -14.35
CA LEU A 47 2.66 -24.19 -15.12
C LEU A 47 1.88 -23.08 -14.40
N ILE A 48 0.71 -23.40 -13.85
CA ILE A 48 -0.11 -22.42 -13.11
C ILE A 48 0.58 -22.01 -11.81
N ALA A 49 1.16 -22.95 -11.06
CA ALA A 49 1.89 -22.65 -9.84
C ALA A 49 3.14 -21.80 -10.12
N PHE A 50 3.91 -22.14 -11.16
CA PHE A 50 5.06 -21.36 -11.58
C PHE A 50 4.65 -19.94 -12.00
N GLN A 51 3.62 -19.81 -12.84
CA GLN A 51 3.08 -18.52 -13.23
C GLN A 51 2.64 -17.70 -12.02
N GLY A 52 1.96 -18.33 -11.05
CA GLY A 52 1.50 -17.66 -9.84
C GLY A 52 2.65 -17.17 -8.98
N LEU A 53 3.62 -18.03 -8.67
CA LEU A 53 4.79 -17.66 -7.88
C LEU A 53 5.63 -16.58 -8.57
N PHE A 54 5.77 -16.66 -9.90
CA PHE A 54 6.46 -15.64 -10.68
C PHE A 54 5.72 -14.30 -10.61
N LEU A 55 4.39 -14.30 -10.75
CA LEU A 55 3.58 -13.08 -10.63
C LEU A 55 3.72 -12.46 -9.24
N GLN A 56 3.73 -13.28 -8.17
CA GLN A 56 3.97 -12.81 -6.79
C GLN A 56 5.34 -12.15 -6.69
N LEU A 57 6.40 -12.81 -7.18
CA LEU A 57 7.77 -12.29 -7.10
C LEU A 57 7.91 -10.96 -7.87
N VAL A 58 7.36 -10.89 -9.09
CA VAL A 58 7.38 -9.65 -9.91
C VAL A 58 6.62 -8.53 -9.20
N PHE A 59 5.43 -8.81 -8.67
CA PHE A 59 4.64 -7.80 -7.98
C PHE A 59 5.37 -7.22 -6.76
N TRP A 60 5.84 -8.08 -5.86
CA TRP A 60 6.57 -7.64 -4.67
C TRP A 60 7.91 -7.00 -5.01
N GLY A 61 8.57 -7.45 -6.08
CA GLY A 61 9.79 -6.86 -6.61
C GLY A 61 9.58 -5.44 -7.14
N ILE A 62 8.52 -5.22 -7.93
CA ILE A 62 8.14 -3.89 -8.42
C ILE A 62 7.77 -2.99 -7.25
N TYR A 63 6.98 -3.48 -6.29
CA TYR A 63 6.60 -2.70 -5.12
C TYR A 63 7.82 -2.28 -4.29
N ALA A 64 8.74 -3.21 -4.03
CA ALA A 64 10.01 -2.92 -3.36
C ALA A 64 10.83 -1.90 -4.15
N GLY A 65 10.91 -2.03 -5.48
CA GLY A 65 11.60 -1.09 -6.37
C GLY A 65 11.01 0.33 -6.29
N LEU A 66 9.68 0.46 -6.35
CA LEU A 66 8.97 1.74 -6.28
C LEU A 66 9.26 2.52 -4.99
N VAL A 67 9.51 1.81 -3.89
CA VAL A 67 9.84 2.45 -2.60
C VAL A 67 11.35 2.54 -2.33
N GLY A 68 12.19 2.14 -3.28
CA GLY A 68 13.65 2.13 -3.15
C GLY A 68 14.17 1.09 -2.16
N PHE A 69 13.58 -0.12 -2.16
CA PHE A 69 13.94 -1.27 -1.32
C PHE A 69 13.95 -0.99 0.19
N SER A 70 13.15 -0.01 0.63
CA SER A 70 13.02 0.33 2.04
C SER A 70 11.77 -0.30 2.64
N MET A 71 11.95 -1.36 3.45
CA MET A 71 10.85 -2.01 4.18
C MET A 71 10.02 -1.02 4.99
N LYS A 72 10.67 -0.02 5.60
CA LYS A 72 9.99 1.07 6.33
C LYS A 72 9.00 1.82 5.45
N ARG A 73 9.39 2.16 4.22
CA ARG A 73 8.53 2.86 3.25
C ARG A 73 7.43 1.96 2.72
N MET A 74 7.68 0.66 2.54
CA MET A 74 6.63 -0.30 2.17
C MET A 74 5.52 -0.42 3.23
N MET A 75 5.78 0.00 4.47
CA MET A 75 4.82 -0.04 5.58
C MET A 75 4.26 1.35 5.93
N ASP A 76 4.74 2.40 5.27
CA ASP A 76 4.16 3.74 5.41
C ASP A 76 2.78 3.74 4.72
N LEU A 77 1.77 4.26 5.42
CA LEU A 77 0.38 4.23 4.98
C LEU A 77 0.20 4.83 3.58
N HIS A 78 0.93 5.91 3.27
CA HIS A 78 0.85 6.57 1.96
C HIS A 78 1.21 5.67 0.78
N TYR A 79 2.26 4.84 0.92
CA TYR A 79 2.65 3.91 -0.12
C TYR A 79 1.66 2.74 -0.21
N LEU A 80 1.16 2.28 0.93
CA LEU A 80 0.14 1.22 0.96
C LEU A 80 -1.16 1.68 0.30
N CYS A 81 -1.64 2.90 0.58
CA CYS A 81 -2.80 3.51 -0.08
C CYS A 81 -2.61 3.62 -1.60
N LEU A 82 -1.43 4.05 -2.05
CA LEU A 82 -1.10 4.15 -3.47
C LEU A 82 -1.15 2.77 -4.13
N THR A 83 -0.46 1.78 -3.55
CA THR A 83 -0.42 0.41 -4.09
C THR A 83 -1.81 -0.21 -4.06
N PHE A 84 -2.61 0.03 -3.02
CA PHE A 84 -4.00 -0.38 -2.93
C PHE A 84 -4.82 0.17 -4.10
N THR A 85 -4.75 1.47 -4.38
CA THR A 85 -5.45 2.09 -5.52
C THR A 85 -4.98 1.52 -6.85
N VAL A 86 -3.67 1.41 -7.06
CA VAL A 86 -3.11 0.90 -8.33
C VAL A 86 -3.52 -0.55 -8.56
N THR A 87 -3.41 -1.40 -7.53
CA THR A 87 -3.81 -2.80 -7.63
C THR A 87 -5.31 -2.94 -7.87
N PHE A 88 -6.16 -2.12 -7.23
CA PHE A 88 -7.60 -2.11 -7.49
C PHE A 88 -7.94 -1.73 -8.94
N LEU A 89 -7.31 -0.68 -9.47
CA LEU A 89 -7.51 -0.24 -10.85
C LEU A 89 -7.05 -1.30 -11.85
N LEU A 90 -5.86 -1.89 -11.64
CA LEU A 90 -5.35 -2.97 -12.47
C LEU A 90 -6.23 -4.21 -12.40
N LEU A 91 -6.76 -4.54 -11.21
CA LEU A 91 -7.67 -5.67 -11.01
C LEU A 91 -8.95 -5.45 -11.80
N SER A 92 -9.53 -4.25 -11.70
CA SER A 92 -10.73 -3.85 -12.43
C SER A 92 -10.51 -3.91 -13.95
N ILE A 93 -9.39 -3.39 -14.46
CA ILE A 93 -9.02 -3.48 -15.87
C ILE A 93 -8.86 -4.94 -16.31
N HIS A 94 -8.19 -5.76 -15.50
CA HIS A 94 -7.98 -7.17 -15.80
C HIS A 94 -9.31 -7.94 -15.87
N PHE A 95 -10.24 -7.67 -14.95
CA PHE A 95 -11.60 -8.23 -14.96
C PHE A 95 -12.49 -7.70 -16.10
N LEU A 96 -12.29 -6.46 -16.55
CA LEU A 96 -13.04 -5.89 -17.68
C LEU A 96 -12.49 -6.32 -19.05
N SER A 97 -11.18 -6.57 -19.13
CA SER A 97 -10.51 -6.96 -20.38
C SER A 97 -10.91 -8.34 -20.90
N ASP A 98 -11.39 -9.19 -20.00
CA ASP A 98 -11.84 -10.55 -20.24
C ASP A 98 -12.77 -10.92 -19.08
N LEU A 99 -13.96 -11.45 -19.35
CA LEU A 99 -14.95 -11.76 -18.32
C LEU A 99 -14.77 -13.17 -17.72
N GLU A 100 -13.86 -13.99 -18.26
CA GLU A 100 -13.63 -15.35 -17.76
C GLU A 100 -12.89 -15.35 -16.41
N LEU A 101 -13.40 -16.08 -15.41
CA LEU A 101 -12.73 -16.17 -14.11
C LEU A 101 -11.54 -17.14 -14.20
N ASN A 102 -10.38 -16.61 -14.56
CA ASN A 102 -9.14 -17.36 -14.75
C ASN A 102 -8.23 -17.36 -13.51
N SER A 103 -7.37 -18.37 -13.38
CA SER A 103 -6.43 -18.50 -12.26
C SER A 103 -5.52 -17.27 -12.10
N SER A 104 -5.13 -16.64 -13.21
CA SER A 104 -4.33 -15.40 -13.20
C SER A 104 -5.04 -14.23 -12.49
N LYS A 105 -6.36 -14.09 -12.68
CA LYS A 105 -7.18 -13.05 -12.03
C LYS A 105 -7.32 -13.30 -10.55
N LEU A 106 -7.51 -14.57 -10.17
CA LEU A 106 -7.55 -15.00 -8.77
C LEU A 106 -6.19 -14.76 -8.08
N ILE A 107 -5.07 -15.05 -8.75
CA ILE A 107 -3.73 -14.78 -8.21
C ILE A 107 -3.50 -13.27 -8.06
N PHE A 108 -3.85 -12.46 -9.07
CA PHE A 108 -3.74 -11.01 -8.97
C PHE A 108 -4.66 -10.43 -7.87
N PHE A 109 -5.86 -10.99 -7.71
CA PHE A 109 -6.75 -10.68 -6.60
C PHE A 109 -6.09 -10.94 -5.23
N THR A 110 -5.38 -12.07 -5.06
CA THR A 110 -4.64 -12.31 -3.81
C THR A 110 -3.61 -11.23 -3.52
N GLN A 111 -2.93 -10.70 -4.53
CA GLN A 111 -1.96 -9.61 -4.34
C GLN A 111 -2.62 -8.35 -3.80
N HIS A 112 -3.80 -7.99 -4.33
CA HIS A 112 -4.59 -6.89 -3.83
C HIS A 112 -4.97 -7.10 -2.35
N VAL A 113 -5.48 -8.28 -2.00
CA VAL A 113 -5.80 -8.67 -0.62
C VAL A 113 -4.56 -8.64 0.28
N GLY A 114 -3.39 -9.03 -0.23
CA GLY A 114 -2.14 -8.95 0.51
C GLY A 114 -1.78 -7.51 0.92
N ILE A 115 -2.05 -6.52 0.05
CA ILE A 115 -1.87 -5.10 0.37
C ILE A 115 -2.89 -4.66 1.43
N GLU A 116 -4.13 -5.12 1.33
CA GLU A 116 -5.16 -4.83 2.33
C GLU A 116 -4.78 -5.37 3.72
N TYR A 117 -4.19 -6.56 3.80
CA TYR A 117 -3.65 -7.08 5.06
C TYR A 117 -2.49 -6.25 5.60
N LEU A 118 -1.61 -5.73 4.75
CA LEU A 118 -0.54 -4.82 5.20
C LEU A 118 -1.12 -3.49 5.72
N ILE A 119 -2.17 -2.95 5.08
CA ILE A 119 -2.91 -1.80 5.60
C ILE A 119 -3.50 -2.13 6.96
N ALA A 120 -4.14 -3.30 7.11
CA ALA A 120 -4.73 -3.74 8.35
C ALA A 120 -3.70 -3.83 9.48
N VAL A 121 -2.57 -4.47 9.24
CA VAL A 121 -1.46 -4.54 10.19
C VAL A 121 -0.97 -3.13 10.54
N ARG A 122 -0.78 -2.27 9.54
CA ARG A 122 -0.26 -0.92 9.75
C ARG A 122 -1.19 -0.02 10.57
N VAL A 123 -2.50 -0.15 10.36
CA VAL A 123 -3.51 0.71 10.99
C VAL A 123 -3.92 0.15 12.36
N LEU A 124 -4.11 -1.16 12.49
CA LEU A 124 -4.68 -1.76 13.69
C LEU A 124 -3.63 -2.08 14.76
N LEU A 125 -2.40 -2.39 14.37
CA LEU A 125 -1.34 -2.70 15.34
C LEU A 125 -0.61 -1.44 15.83
N PRO A 126 -0.01 -1.48 17.04
CA PRO A 126 0.85 -0.40 17.52
C PRO A 126 2.04 -0.15 16.59
N SER A 127 2.36 1.13 16.34
CA SER A 127 3.49 1.52 15.47
C SER A 127 4.83 0.94 15.93
N SER A 128 5.04 0.85 17.24
CA SER A 128 6.24 0.26 17.84
C SER A 128 6.40 -1.23 17.50
N PHE A 129 5.30 -1.98 17.52
CA PHE A 129 5.27 -3.39 17.14
C PHE A 129 5.58 -3.55 15.65
N VAL A 130 4.88 -2.81 14.79
CA VAL A 130 5.04 -2.87 13.33
C VAL A 130 6.48 -2.54 12.93
N ARG A 131 7.09 -1.52 13.55
CA ARG A 131 8.49 -1.15 13.29
C ARG A 131 9.46 -2.28 13.65
N ARG A 132 9.29 -2.88 14.83
CA ARG A 132 10.21 -3.92 15.34
C ARG A 132 10.15 -5.20 14.50
N TRP A 133 8.97 -5.55 14.01
CA TRP A 133 8.71 -6.83 13.35
C TRP A 133 8.48 -6.72 11.85
N ILE A 134 8.84 -5.59 11.23
CA ILE A 134 8.50 -5.26 9.84
C ILE A 134 8.89 -6.36 8.84
N GLY A 135 10.09 -6.95 8.96
CA GLY A 135 10.54 -8.03 8.09
C GLY A 135 9.72 -9.31 8.26
N TYR A 136 9.36 -9.66 9.50
CA TYR A 136 8.51 -10.81 9.78
C TYR A 136 7.08 -10.61 9.31
N ILE A 137 6.53 -9.40 9.42
CA ILE A 137 5.21 -9.05 8.89
C ILE A 137 5.19 -9.29 7.38
N PHE A 138 6.16 -8.75 6.65
CA PHE A 138 6.27 -8.98 5.20
C PHE A 138 6.44 -10.47 4.86
N PHE A 139 7.28 -11.19 5.61
CA PHE A 139 7.48 -12.62 5.39
C PHE A 139 6.19 -13.43 5.60
N VAL A 140 5.44 -13.15 6.67
CA VAL A 140 4.17 -13.84 6.96
C VAL A 140 3.14 -13.52 5.88
N VAL A 141 2.98 -12.26 5.48
CA VAL A 141 2.05 -11.89 4.41
C VAL A 141 2.45 -12.56 3.10
N TRP A 142 3.73 -12.57 2.75
CA TRP A 142 4.23 -13.26 1.57
C TRP A 142 3.96 -14.76 1.62
N LEU A 143 4.21 -15.41 2.76
CA LEU A 143 3.94 -16.84 2.95
C LEU A 143 2.45 -17.17 2.79
N LEU A 144 1.57 -16.32 3.32
CA LEU A 144 0.12 -16.44 3.12
C LEU A 144 -0.25 -16.33 1.64
N MET A 145 0.37 -15.42 0.88
CA MET A 145 0.12 -15.29 -0.57
C MET A 145 0.63 -16.49 -1.37
N VAL A 146 1.77 -17.06 -0.99
CA VAL A 146 2.28 -18.31 -1.59
C VAL A 146 1.33 -19.47 -1.29
N GLY A 147 0.91 -19.62 -0.04
CA GLY A 147 -0.08 -20.64 0.36
C GLY A 147 -1.41 -20.48 -0.39
N ALA A 148 -1.90 -19.24 -0.50
CA ALA A 148 -3.09 -18.90 -1.29
C ALA A 148 -2.95 -19.32 -2.76
N THR A 149 -1.78 -19.09 -3.37
CA THR A 149 -1.49 -19.50 -4.75
C THR A 149 -1.57 -21.03 -4.89
N CYS A 150 -1.04 -21.80 -3.93
CA CYS A 150 -1.16 -23.25 -3.92
C CYS A 150 -2.62 -23.72 -3.83
N VAL A 151 -3.44 -23.07 -2.98
CA VAL A 151 -4.87 -23.41 -2.83
C VAL A 151 -5.66 -23.10 -4.10
N ILE A 152 -5.35 -21.98 -4.77
CA ILE A 152 -5.98 -21.60 -6.04
C ILE A 152 -5.67 -22.64 -7.13
N VAL A 153 -4.44 -23.16 -7.17
CA VAL A 153 -4.06 -24.24 -8.08
C VAL A 153 -4.78 -25.55 -7.72
N SER A 154 -5.08 -25.79 -6.45
CA SER A 154 -5.73 -27.01 -5.96
C SER A 154 -7.26 -26.89 -5.83
N ASN A 155 -7.99 -26.76 -6.95
CA ASN A 155 -9.46 -26.95 -7.13
C ASN A 155 -10.47 -26.31 -6.13
N HIS A 156 -10.03 -25.59 -5.09
CA HIS A 156 -10.85 -24.96 -4.04
C HIS A 156 -10.80 -23.42 -4.11
N ALA A 157 -10.37 -22.89 -5.26
CA ALA A 157 -10.01 -21.48 -5.44
C ALA A 157 -11.15 -20.51 -5.10
N VAL A 158 -12.39 -20.85 -5.44
CA VAL A 158 -13.55 -19.93 -5.31
C VAL A 158 -13.92 -19.70 -3.85
N TYR A 159 -14.16 -20.76 -3.06
CA TYR A 159 -14.49 -20.64 -1.63
C TYR A 159 -13.40 -19.96 -0.82
N PHE A 160 -12.15 -20.29 -1.14
CA PHE A 160 -11.00 -19.69 -0.50
C PHE A 160 -10.89 -18.20 -0.82
N ALA A 161 -11.05 -17.79 -2.09
CA ALA A 161 -11.03 -16.39 -2.49
C ALA A 161 -12.14 -15.58 -1.80
N ILE A 162 -13.34 -16.16 -1.61
CA ILE A 162 -14.45 -15.51 -0.91
C ILE A 162 -14.11 -15.27 0.55
N ALA A 163 -13.64 -16.30 1.25
CA ALA A 163 -13.29 -16.18 2.66
C ALA A 163 -12.20 -15.11 2.87
N MET A 164 -11.19 -15.10 1.99
CA MET A 164 -10.15 -14.06 2.01
C MET A 164 -10.70 -12.67 1.71
N ALA A 165 -11.53 -12.52 0.67
CA ALA A 165 -12.17 -11.27 0.29
C ALA A 165 -12.99 -10.70 1.46
N SER A 166 -13.92 -11.48 2.02
CA SER A 166 -14.77 -11.05 3.11
C SER A 166 -13.97 -10.66 4.36
N LEU A 167 -12.93 -11.42 4.70
CA LEU A 167 -12.04 -11.08 5.82
C LEU A 167 -11.31 -9.75 5.54
N SER A 168 -10.78 -9.59 4.34
CA SER A 168 -10.03 -8.42 3.94
C SER A 168 -10.88 -7.15 3.90
N ASP A 169 -12.05 -7.24 3.27
CA ASP A 169 -13.05 -6.16 3.20
C ASP A 169 -13.47 -5.71 4.61
N THR A 170 -13.71 -6.67 5.52
CA THR A 170 -14.03 -6.38 6.93
C THR A 170 -12.88 -5.62 7.60
N LEU A 171 -11.65 -6.10 7.46
CA LEU A 171 -10.48 -5.47 8.06
C LEU A 171 -10.28 -4.05 7.52
N ILE A 172 -10.45 -3.84 6.22
CA ILE A 172 -10.32 -2.54 5.57
C ILE A 172 -11.41 -1.58 6.03
N SER A 173 -12.66 -2.02 6.16
CA SER A 173 -13.71 -1.21 6.77
C SER A 173 -13.37 -0.79 8.21
N VAL A 174 -12.87 -1.71 9.03
CA VAL A 174 -12.44 -1.41 10.41
C VAL A 174 -11.27 -0.42 10.41
N CYS A 175 -10.31 -0.57 9.50
CA CYS A 175 -9.22 0.39 9.34
C CYS A 175 -9.74 1.79 9.00
N GLY A 176 -10.73 1.86 8.11
CA GLY A 176 -11.39 3.11 7.77
C GLY A 176 -11.98 3.82 8.99
N LEU A 177 -12.72 3.08 9.82
CA LEU A 177 -13.27 3.60 11.08
C LEU A 177 -12.19 4.05 12.06
N VAL A 178 -11.09 3.29 12.18
CA VAL A 178 -9.97 3.64 13.08
C VAL A 178 -9.31 4.95 12.64
N LEU A 179 -9.05 5.14 11.35
CA LEU A 179 -8.43 6.37 10.83
C LEU A 179 -9.33 7.60 11.01
N ILE A 180 -10.62 7.47 10.72
CA ILE A 180 -11.61 8.54 11.00
C ILE A 180 -11.65 8.83 12.50
N GLY A 181 -11.68 7.78 13.33
CA GLY A 181 -11.70 7.90 14.79
C GLY A 181 -10.47 8.61 15.36
N ARG A 182 -9.27 8.41 14.78
CA ARG A 182 -8.05 9.14 15.18
C ARG A 182 -8.21 10.64 15.00
N LYS A 183 -8.75 11.07 13.86
CA LYS A 183 -9.02 12.49 13.60
C LYS A 183 -10.03 13.06 14.59
N LEU A 184 -11.11 12.34 14.87
CA LEU A 184 -12.17 12.79 15.79
C LEU A 184 -11.70 12.89 17.25
N LYS A 185 -10.78 12.02 17.69
CA LYS A 185 -10.22 12.06 19.05
C LYS A 185 -9.19 13.18 19.27
N GLN A 186 -8.67 13.78 18.21
CA GLN A 186 -7.60 14.76 18.28
C GLN A 186 -8.14 16.17 18.59
N LYS A 187 -8.10 16.59 19.87
CA LYS A 187 -8.61 17.91 20.31
C LYS A 187 -7.61 19.06 20.16
N LYS A 188 -6.30 18.78 20.13
CA LYS A 188 -5.23 19.76 19.93
C LYS A 188 -4.17 19.16 19.00
N ALA A 189 -3.97 19.77 17.84
CA ALA A 189 -2.94 19.36 16.90
C ALA A 189 -2.26 20.59 16.32
N THR A 190 -0.95 20.50 16.09
CA THR A 190 -0.24 21.45 15.23
C THR A 190 -0.84 21.40 13.83
N GLN A 191 -0.72 22.48 13.06
CA GLN A 191 -1.31 22.58 11.72
C GLN A 191 -0.91 21.41 10.81
N LEU A 192 0.36 20.97 10.88
CA LEU A 192 0.89 19.85 10.10
C LEU A 192 0.28 18.50 10.52
N THR A 193 0.23 18.22 11.83
CA THR A 193 -0.41 17.00 12.35
C THR A 193 -1.91 16.98 12.04
N GLY A 194 -2.56 18.14 12.11
CA GLY A 194 -3.95 18.32 11.76
C GLY A 194 -4.23 18.00 10.29
N HIS A 195 -3.37 18.47 9.39
CA HIS A 195 -3.46 18.19 7.95
C HIS A 195 -3.26 16.70 7.65
N LYS A 196 -2.21 16.08 8.20
CA LYS A 196 -1.97 14.64 8.04
C LYS A 196 -3.16 13.79 8.50
N LEU A 197 -3.69 14.06 9.70
CA LEU A 197 -4.85 13.33 10.22
C LEU A 197 -6.11 13.52 9.37
N THR A 198 -6.28 14.69 8.75
CA THR A 198 -7.39 14.92 7.81
C THR A 198 -7.24 14.02 6.59
N VAL A 199 -6.04 13.94 6.01
CA VAL A 199 -5.80 13.11 4.82
C VAL A 199 -5.91 11.61 5.17
N GLU A 200 -5.41 11.18 6.32
CA GLU A 200 -5.62 9.81 6.81
C GLU A 200 -7.12 9.51 7.03
N ALA A 201 -7.90 10.46 7.54
CA ALA A 201 -9.34 10.28 7.70
C ALA A 201 -10.09 10.21 6.36
N ILE A 202 -9.68 11.00 5.36
CA ILE A 202 -10.24 10.93 3.99
C ILE A 202 -9.91 9.57 3.37
N SER A 203 -8.67 9.11 3.50
CA SER A 203 -8.25 7.76 3.10
C SER A 203 -9.07 6.68 3.80
N GLY A 204 -9.29 6.86 5.10
CA GLY A 204 -10.12 5.99 5.93
C GLY A 204 -11.57 5.94 5.49
N LEU A 205 -12.15 7.05 5.03
CA LEU A 205 -13.47 7.05 4.41
C LEU A 205 -13.48 6.23 3.12
N GLY A 206 -12.42 6.32 2.31
CA GLY A 206 -12.26 5.46 1.12
C GLY A 206 -12.24 3.97 1.49
N PHE A 207 -11.42 3.59 2.46
CA PHE A 207 -11.37 2.22 2.98
C PHE A 207 -12.72 1.74 3.51
N LEU A 208 -13.44 2.59 4.25
CA LEU A 208 -14.75 2.25 4.78
C LEU A 208 -15.74 1.95 3.65
N ILE A 209 -15.82 2.82 2.65
CA ILE A 209 -16.71 2.67 1.49
C ILE A 209 -16.36 1.42 0.69
N HIS A 210 -15.06 1.20 0.40
CA HIS A 210 -14.58 0.01 -0.29
C HIS A 210 -15.03 -1.27 0.42
N GLY A 211 -14.63 -1.45 1.68
CA GLY A 211 -14.91 -2.69 2.40
C GLY A 211 -16.41 -2.94 2.62
N LEU A 212 -17.20 -1.90 2.94
CA LEU A 212 -18.65 -2.06 3.15
C LEU A 212 -19.40 -2.34 1.86
N SER A 213 -18.91 -1.83 0.73
CA SER A 213 -19.49 -2.11 -0.58
C SER A 213 -19.09 -3.49 -1.10
N ALA A 214 -17.86 -3.94 -0.84
CA ALA A 214 -17.34 -5.19 -1.35
C ALA A 214 -17.91 -6.40 -0.59
N LEU A 215 -18.01 -6.34 0.74
CA LEU A 215 -18.53 -7.41 1.61
C LEU A 215 -19.87 -8.05 1.15
N PRO A 216 -20.99 -7.30 1.05
CA PRO A 216 -22.27 -7.87 0.66
C PRO A 216 -22.27 -8.30 -0.81
N ASN A 217 -21.49 -7.62 -1.64
CA ASN A 217 -21.45 -7.89 -3.07
C ASN A 217 -20.60 -9.12 -3.41
N THR A 218 -19.54 -9.43 -2.65
CA THR A 218 -18.79 -10.69 -2.77
C THR A 218 -19.73 -11.87 -2.48
N VAL A 219 -20.58 -11.79 -1.46
CA VAL A 219 -21.59 -12.83 -1.18
C VAL A 219 -22.61 -12.94 -2.32
N ALA A 220 -23.09 -11.81 -2.84
CA ALA A 220 -24.04 -11.79 -3.96
C ALA A 220 -23.47 -12.39 -5.25
N VAL A 221 -22.22 -12.06 -5.61
CA VAL A 221 -21.52 -12.63 -6.79
C VAL A 221 -21.47 -14.16 -6.71
N VAL A 222 -21.21 -14.71 -5.53
CA VAL A 222 -21.08 -16.16 -5.33
C VAL A 222 -22.41 -16.86 -5.46
N LEU A 223 -23.46 -16.27 -4.88
CA LEU A 223 -24.81 -16.78 -5.04
C LEU A 223 -25.15 -16.81 -6.53
N ILE A 224 -24.96 -15.70 -7.24
CA ILE A 224 -25.23 -15.59 -8.69
C ILE A 224 -24.44 -16.63 -9.51
N LEU A 225 -23.14 -16.81 -9.21
CA LEU A 225 -22.31 -17.81 -9.88
C LEU A 225 -22.75 -19.26 -9.59
N LYS A 226 -23.43 -19.50 -8.47
CA LYS A 226 -23.93 -20.83 -8.08
C LYS A 226 -25.36 -21.11 -8.53
N THR A 227 -26.22 -20.10 -8.60
CA THR A 227 -27.66 -20.24 -8.83
C THR A 227 -28.06 -20.21 -10.31
N GLN A 228 -27.09 -20.07 -11.24
CA GLN A 228 -27.36 -19.79 -12.66
C GLN A 228 -28.20 -18.52 -12.87
N ASP A 229 -28.13 -17.56 -11.94
CA ASP A 229 -28.89 -16.32 -12.06
C ASP A 229 -28.48 -15.52 -13.31
N PRO A 230 -29.39 -14.70 -13.87
CA PRO A 230 -29.13 -13.99 -15.12
C PRO A 230 -27.88 -13.11 -15.03
N SER A 231 -27.05 -13.14 -16.08
CA SER A 231 -25.82 -12.34 -16.22
C SER A 231 -26.01 -10.84 -15.98
N TYR A 232 -27.24 -10.34 -16.15
CA TYR A 232 -27.64 -8.96 -15.81
C TYR A 232 -27.47 -8.62 -14.32
N TYR A 233 -27.82 -9.54 -13.40
CA TYR A 233 -27.67 -9.31 -11.96
C TYR A 233 -26.20 -9.23 -11.55
N PHE A 234 -25.36 -10.08 -12.14
CA PHE A 234 -23.91 -10.00 -11.95
C PHE A 234 -23.36 -8.64 -12.39
N GLY A 235 -23.78 -8.14 -13.56
CA GLY A 235 -23.35 -6.84 -14.07
C GLY A 235 -23.72 -5.68 -13.15
N MET A 236 -24.93 -5.67 -12.58
CA MET A 236 -25.35 -4.63 -11.63
C MET A 236 -24.53 -4.66 -10.34
N VAL A 237 -24.36 -5.84 -9.74
CA VAL A 237 -23.58 -6.02 -8.50
C VAL A 237 -22.13 -5.61 -8.72
N TRP A 238 -21.54 -6.06 -9.82
CA TRP A 238 -20.17 -5.72 -10.17
C TRP A 238 -19.98 -4.22 -10.45
N THR A 239 -20.94 -3.59 -11.12
CA THR A 239 -20.91 -2.14 -11.36
C THR A 239 -20.93 -1.36 -10.05
N ALA A 240 -21.73 -1.79 -9.06
CA ALA A 240 -21.76 -1.18 -7.74
C ALA A 240 -20.40 -1.29 -7.02
N ILE A 241 -19.76 -2.47 -7.07
CA ILE A 241 -18.40 -2.69 -6.51
C ILE A 241 -17.40 -1.77 -7.21
N ALA A 242 -17.40 -1.76 -8.55
CA ALA A 242 -16.46 -0.98 -9.34
C ALA A 242 -16.60 0.52 -9.05
N MET A 243 -17.83 1.04 -8.97
CA MET A 243 -18.08 2.45 -8.66
C MET A 243 -17.64 2.83 -7.24
N ALA A 244 -17.95 1.98 -6.25
CA ALA A 244 -17.53 2.23 -4.88
C ALA A 244 -16.00 2.15 -4.72
N GLY A 245 -15.35 1.21 -5.40
CA GLY A 245 -13.90 1.10 -5.41
C GLY A 245 -13.22 2.25 -6.17
N LEU A 246 -13.78 2.72 -7.29
CA LEU A 246 -13.30 3.93 -7.98
C LEU A 246 -13.45 5.19 -7.12
N PHE A 247 -14.56 5.30 -6.39
CA PHE A 247 -14.75 6.38 -5.43
C PHE A 247 -13.73 6.31 -4.29
N SER A 248 -13.51 5.11 -3.73
CA SER A 248 -12.46 4.86 -2.73
C SER A 248 -11.07 5.24 -3.25
N ALA A 249 -10.74 4.85 -4.48
CA ALA A 249 -9.50 5.22 -5.15
C ALA A 249 -9.34 6.74 -5.28
N GLY A 250 -10.41 7.45 -5.62
CA GLY A 250 -10.44 8.92 -5.65
C GLY A 250 -10.14 9.55 -4.29
N LEU A 251 -10.63 8.94 -3.21
CA LEU A 251 -10.34 9.39 -1.83
C LEU A 251 -8.89 9.12 -1.39
N GLN A 252 -8.12 8.32 -2.14
CA GLN A 252 -6.68 8.14 -1.89
C GLN A 252 -5.82 9.24 -2.55
N VAL A 253 -6.39 10.10 -3.41
CA VAL A 253 -5.64 11.16 -4.11
C VAL A 253 -4.92 12.12 -3.16
N PRO A 254 -5.52 12.62 -2.05
CA PRO A 254 -4.81 13.49 -1.12
C PRO A 254 -3.62 12.80 -0.44
N VAL A 255 -3.72 11.49 -0.20
CA VAL A 255 -2.62 10.68 0.36
C VAL A 255 -1.49 10.54 -0.67
N ALA A 256 -1.86 10.30 -1.93
CA ALA A 256 -0.90 10.23 -3.03
C ALA A 256 -0.21 11.59 -3.27
N ALA A 257 -0.93 12.72 -3.12
CA ALA A 257 -0.34 14.06 -3.21
C ALA A 257 0.75 14.26 -2.15
N MET A 258 0.51 13.85 -0.90
CA MET A 258 1.53 13.83 0.15
C MET A 258 2.74 12.94 -0.17
N TYR A 259 2.57 11.92 -1.02
CA TYR A 259 3.67 11.13 -1.54
C TYR A 259 4.46 11.85 -2.64
N PHE A 260 3.79 12.47 -3.62
CA PHE A 260 4.46 13.17 -4.72
C PHE A 260 5.18 14.45 -4.28
N GLU A 261 4.63 15.18 -3.31
CA GLU A 261 5.35 16.27 -2.63
C GLU A 261 6.62 15.79 -1.91
N ASN A 262 6.73 14.48 -1.66
CA ASN A 262 7.84 13.81 -0.99
C ASN A 262 8.90 13.25 -1.96
N ILE A 263 8.62 13.21 -3.26
CA ILE A 263 9.55 12.72 -4.29
C ILE A 263 10.29 13.93 -4.87
N SER A 264 11.48 14.22 -4.33
CA SER A 264 12.44 15.07 -5.03
C SER A 264 13.05 14.24 -6.16
N CYS A 265 12.56 14.46 -7.38
CA CYS A 265 13.26 14.03 -8.58
C CYS A 265 14.57 14.82 -8.64
N CYS A 266 15.70 14.11 -8.57
CA CYS A 266 17.06 14.60 -8.71
C CYS A 266 17.61 15.45 -7.54
N CYS A 267 18.56 14.84 -6.80
CA CYS A 267 19.58 15.48 -5.97
C CYS A 267 19.12 16.26 -4.70
N ARG A 268 19.24 15.55 -3.57
CA ARG A 268 19.86 16.07 -2.32
C ARG A 268 19.00 16.96 -1.41
N ARG A 269 17.79 16.50 -1.03
CA ARG A 269 17.21 16.88 0.28
C ARG A 269 16.57 15.69 0.99
N ARG A 270 17.03 15.43 2.21
CA ARG A 270 16.49 14.41 3.12
C ARG A 270 15.13 14.89 3.66
N ARG A 271 14.15 13.98 3.62
CA ARG A 271 12.72 14.07 3.99
C ARG A 271 12.41 14.89 5.26
N GLN A 272 11.27 15.60 5.28
CA GLN A 272 10.50 15.82 6.50
C GLN A 272 9.73 14.53 6.81
N THR A 273 10.13 13.81 7.85
CA THR A 273 9.38 12.69 8.44
C THR A 273 8.15 13.22 9.17
N LEU A 274 6.97 12.69 8.86
CA LEU A 274 5.72 13.18 9.45
C LEU A 274 5.34 12.38 10.71
N PRO A 275 4.68 12.99 11.70
CA PRO A 275 4.24 12.31 12.92
C PRO A 275 3.51 11.01 12.66
N GLY A 276 4.06 9.89 13.12
CA GLY A 276 3.49 8.56 12.95
C GLY A 276 4.00 7.77 11.72
N ASP A 277 4.90 8.30 10.89
CA ASP A 277 5.63 7.49 9.90
C ASP A 277 6.59 6.52 10.61
N VAL A 278 6.95 5.39 9.99
CA VAL A 278 7.81 4.38 10.65
C VAL A 278 9.18 4.96 11.05
N GLY A 279 9.66 5.98 10.32
CA GLY A 279 10.90 6.72 10.61
C GLY A 279 10.74 7.99 11.44
N TRP A 280 9.54 8.34 11.91
CA TRP A 280 9.31 9.59 12.63
C TRP A 280 9.99 9.63 14.00
N GLU A 281 9.88 8.57 14.80
CA GLU A 281 10.55 8.53 16.13
C GLU A 281 12.08 8.58 16.02
N GLU A 282 12.68 7.98 14.97
CA GLU A 282 14.13 8.11 14.71
C GLU A 282 14.52 9.56 14.37
N SER A 283 13.64 10.30 13.70
CA SER A 283 13.89 11.71 13.38
C SER A 283 13.71 12.64 14.58
N GLU A 284 12.79 12.31 15.50
CA GLU A 284 12.63 13.00 16.79
C GLU A 284 13.87 12.76 17.64
N HIS A 285 14.28 11.50 17.83
CA HIS A 285 15.49 11.18 18.60
C HIS A 285 16.77 11.77 17.98
N HIS A 286 16.88 11.80 16.66
CA HIS A 286 18.03 12.42 16.00
C HIS A 286 18.00 13.95 16.16
N LYS A 287 16.82 14.59 16.08
CA LYS A 287 16.69 16.03 16.37
C LYS A 287 17.03 16.34 17.81
N GLU A 288 16.52 15.56 18.77
CA GLU A 288 16.82 15.70 20.20
C GLU A 288 18.31 15.57 20.46
N MET A 289 18.97 14.53 19.92
CA MET A 289 20.42 14.35 20.03
C MET A 289 21.21 15.52 19.42
N VAL A 290 20.81 16.01 18.25
CA VAL A 290 21.48 17.15 17.59
C VAL A 290 21.30 18.44 18.39
N THR A 291 20.12 18.69 18.97
CA THR A 291 19.91 19.83 19.89
C THR A 291 20.72 19.70 21.19
N LEU A 292 20.87 18.48 21.71
CA LEU A 292 21.68 18.19 22.89
C LEU A 292 23.18 18.39 22.63
N GLU A 293 23.67 17.95 21.47
CA GLU A 293 25.05 18.18 21.02
C GLU A 293 25.32 19.67 20.76
N ARG A 294 24.36 20.40 20.19
CA ARG A 294 24.47 21.84 19.96
C ARG A 294 24.47 22.64 21.26
N GLY A 295 23.59 22.28 22.20
CA GLY A 295 23.60 22.85 23.56
C GLY A 295 24.90 22.57 24.31
N LYS A 296 25.53 21.40 24.09
CA LYS A 296 26.86 21.07 24.64
C LYS A 296 27.99 21.87 24.01
N THR A 297 27.96 22.11 22.69
CA THR A 297 28.98 22.92 22.01
C THR A 297 28.85 24.41 22.35
N ASP A 298 27.64 24.92 22.56
CA ASP A 298 27.41 26.30 23.00
C ASP A 298 27.85 26.52 24.47
N LEU A 299 27.66 25.52 25.34
CA LEU A 299 28.18 25.54 26.73
C LEU A 299 29.70 25.34 26.80
N GLY A 300 30.29 24.52 25.91
CA GLY A 300 31.73 24.34 25.82
C GLY A 300 32.46 25.60 25.32
N ARG A 301 31.83 26.38 24.44
CA ARG A 301 32.40 27.62 23.90
C ARG A 301 32.30 28.81 24.85
N GLY A 302 31.41 28.76 25.84
CA GLY A 302 31.30 29.76 26.91
C GLY A 302 32.34 29.61 28.02
N ASN A 303 32.98 28.44 28.14
CA ASN A 303 33.95 28.15 29.21
C ASN A 303 35.42 28.37 28.79
N ASP A 304 35.70 28.65 27.51
CA ASP A 304 37.06 28.85 27.00
C ASP A 304 37.42 30.34 26.79
N SER A 305 36.64 31.29 27.33
CA SER A 305 36.93 32.73 27.21
C SER A 305 36.80 33.53 28.51
N GLU A 306 37.10 32.94 29.67
CA GLU A 306 37.23 33.68 30.93
C GLU A 306 38.62 33.52 31.54
N THR A 307 39.59 34.24 30.99
CA THR A 307 40.69 34.84 31.76
C THR A 307 41.25 36.05 31.01
N SER A 308 40.74 37.25 31.31
CA SER A 308 41.56 38.44 31.58
C SER A 308 40.64 39.63 31.90
N GLU A 309 40.75 40.12 33.13
CA GLU A 309 40.06 41.29 33.66
C GLU A 309 40.44 42.58 32.91
N GLN A 310 39.46 43.48 32.68
CA GLN A 310 39.62 44.91 33.01
C GLN A 310 38.28 45.68 32.95
N SER A 311 37.73 45.95 34.14
CA SER A 311 37.21 47.24 34.61
C SER A 311 36.63 48.24 33.58
N GLN A 312 35.31 48.40 33.57
CA GLN A 312 34.67 49.68 33.93
C GLN A 312 33.17 49.49 34.26
N MET A 313 32.76 50.19 35.31
CA MET A 313 31.52 50.04 36.08
C MET A 313 30.34 50.87 35.46
N PRO A 314 29.15 51.00 36.09
CA PRO A 314 27.92 50.31 35.74
C PRO A 314 26.79 51.22 35.21
N ARG A 315 25.69 50.64 34.73
CA ARG A 315 24.38 51.31 34.74
C ARG A 315 23.30 50.37 35.31
N ASN A 316 23.03 50.59 36.60
CA ASN A 316 21.74 50.49 37.29
C ASN A 316 20.54 50.82 36.35
N HIS A 317 19.32 50.32 36.48
CA HIS A 317 18.59 49.69 37.58
C HIS A 317 17.22 49.19 37.05
N VAL A 318 16.66 48.17 37.71
CA VAL A 318 15.25 48.07 38.17
C VAL A 318 14.13 47.63 37.20
N TYR A 319 13.58 46.45 37.55
CA TYR A 319 12.18 45.99 37.59
C TYR A 319 11.11 46.62 36.66
N ALA A 320 10.29 45.74 36.06
CA ALA A 320 8.84 45.71 36.34
C ALA A 320 8.18 44.42 35.81
N ALA A 321 7.50 43.73 36.73
CA ALA A 321 6.41 42.80 36.45
C ALA A 321 5.12 43.56 36.08
N PHE A 322 4.08 42.80 35.72
CA PHE A 322 2.69 43.17 35.42
C PHE A 322 2.41 43.58 33.95
N HIS A 323 1.27 43.30 33.30
CA HIS A 323 -0.12 43.07 33.74
C HIS A 323 -0.88 42.21 32.69
N LEU A 324 -1.83 41.40 33.18
CA LEU A 324 -3.03 40.91 32.44
C LEU A 324 -3.86 42.09 31.89
N PRO A 325 -4.78 41.81 30.94
CA PRO A 325 -6.14 42.27 31.19
C PRO A 325 -7.18 41.16 30.96
N LEU A 326 -7.91 40.87 32.03
CA LEU A 326 -9.33 40.50 31.98
C LEU A 326 -10.11 41.77 31.64
N GLY A 327 -11.04 41.67 30.69
CA GLY A 327 -11.99 42.71 30.33
C GLY A 327 -13.25 42.10 29.75
N ILE A 328 -14.14 41.66 30.63
CA ILE A 328 -15.55 41.37 30.33
C ILE A 328 -16.28 42.73 30.33
N VAL A 329 -16.96 43.08 29.24
CA VAL A 329 -18.17 43.93 29.29
C VAL A 329 -19.20 43.34 28.33
N SER A 330 -20.37 43.05 28.90
CA SER A 330 -21.59 42.60 28.25
C SER A 330 -22.48 43.80 27.92
N SER A 331 -23.14 43.81 26.77
CA SER A 331 -24.61 44.04 26.64
C SER A 331 -25.07 44.12 25.16
N TYR A 332 -26.05 43.25 24.82
CA TYR A 332 -26.98 43.20 23.66
C TYR A 332 -27.87 44.47 23.49
N PRO A 333 -28.88 44.58 22.58
CA PRO A 333 -29.23 43.88 21.31
C PRO A 333 -29.68 44.81 20.13
N GLN A 334 -29.99 44.18 18.97
CA GLN A 334 -31.02 44.52 17.94
C GLN A 334 -30.90 45.79 17.05
N ARG A 335 -30.75 45.57 15.74
CA ARG A 335 -31.89 45.61 14.79
C ARG A 335 -31.64 44.71 13.59
#